data_AF-A0A953YH32-F1
#
_entry.id   AF-A0A953YH32-F1
#
_cell.length_a   1.000
_cell.length_b   1.000
_cell.length_c   1.000
_cell.angle_alpha   90.00
_cell.angle_beta   90.00
_cell.angle_gamma   90.00
#
_symmetry.space_group_name_H-M   'P 1'
#
loop_
_entity.id
_entity.type
_entity.pdbx_description
1 polymer ?
#
loop_
_entity_poly.entity_id
_entity_poly.type
_entity_poly.pdbx_seq_one_letter_code
_entity_poly.pdbx_strand_id
1 'polypeptide(L)'
;MFWENTAMSTALSATPPIFLRLNAADNVVVARADILPGTPVEAVTTGAAVPAGHKIATVAIAEGEPVRKYNQIIGFASRAIAPGDHVHEHNCAMADFARDYAIGQDAREVNFLAAHERATFQGYRRANGRVGTRNYLGVLTSVNCSASAA
;
A
#
# COMPACT_ATOMS: atom_id res chain seq x y z
N MET A 1 42.32 -23.82 2.76
CA MET A 1 41.97 -22.39 2.91
C MET A 1 40.46 -22.35 3.07
N PHE A 2 40.05 -22.04 4.29
CA PHE A 2 38.72 -22.25 4.85
C PHE A 2 37.70 -21.29 4.21
N TRP A 3 36.52 -21.82 3.90
CA TRP A 3 35.32 -21.03 3.70
C TRP A 3 34.28 -21.57 4.68
N GLU A 4 34.37 -21.14 5.94
CA GLU A 4 33.23 -21.14 6.84
C GLU A 4 32.40 -19.91 6.49
N ASN A 5 31.20 -20.11 5.96
CA ASN A 5 30.21 -19.04 5.88
C ASN A 5 29.05 -19.42 6.79
N THR A 6 29.20 -18.93 8.03
CA THR A 6 28.18 -18.33 8.88
C THR A 6 26.74 -18.71 8.58
N ALA A 7 26.15 -19.41 9.54
CA ALA A 7 24.73 -19.74 9.64
C ALA A 7 23.83 -18.60 9.12
N MET A 8 23.11 -18.88 8.03
CA MET A 8 21.93 -18.15 7.65
C MET A 8 20.92 -18.30 8.78
N SER A 9 20.75 -17.23 9.56
CA SER A 9 19.73 -17.06 10.57
C SER A 9 18.38 -17.49 10.01
N THR A 10 17.83 -18.58 10.54
CA THR A 10 16.46 -19.03 10.29
C THR A 10 15.50 -17.94 10.74
N ALA A 11 15.12 -17.04 9.82
CA ALA A 11 13.98 -16.18 10.04
C ALA A 11 12.75 -17.09 10.15
N LEU A 12 12.20 -17.19 11.36
CA LEU A 12 10.93 -17.85 11.64
C LEU A 12 9.93 -17.49 10.55
N SER A 13 9.39 -18.50 9.86
CA SER A 13 8.21 -18.37 9.02
C SER A 13 7.02 -18.07 9.93
N ALA A 14 6.99 -16.86 10.50
CA ALA A 14 5.83 -16.35 11.19
C ALA A 14 4.73 -16.24 10.13
N THR A 15 3.64 -16.96 10.34
CA THR A 15 2.41 -16.77 9.57
C THR A 15 2.15 -15.27 9.53
N PRO A 16 2.13 -14.65 8.33
CA PRO A 16 2.03 -13.21 8.25
C PRO A 16 0.68 -12.80 8.87
N PRO A 17 0.64 -11.69 9.63
CA PRO A 17 -0.53 -11.33 10.40
C PRO A 17 -1.76 -11.23 9.49
N ILE A 18 -2.93 -11.61 10.03
CA ILE A 18 -4.23 -11.52 9.35
C ILE A 18 -4.78 -10.08 9.30
N PHE A 19 -3.94 -9.10 9.65
CA PHE A 19 -4.18 -7.68 9.55
C PHE A 19 -2.93 -6.97 9.03
N LEU A 20 -3.07 -5.73 8.56
CA LEU A 20 -2.00 -4.89 8.04
C LEU A 20 -2.12 -3.47 8.56
N ARG A 21 -1.05 -2.99 9.21
CA ARG A 21 -0.80 -1.58 9.45
C ARG A 21 -0.02 -1.00 8.28
N LEU A 22 -0.56 0.02 7.62
CA LEU A 22 0.03 0.62 6.43
C LEU A 22 1.03 1.72 6.79
N ASN A 23 0.76 2.46 7.87
CA ASN A 23 1.67 3.43 8.45
C ASN A 23 1.63 3.36 9.99
N ALA A 24 2.76 3.65 10.64
CA ALA A 24 2.85 3.71 12.10
C ALA A 24 1.93 4.76 12.72
N ALA A 25 1.61 5.84 11.99
CA ALA A 25 0.71 6.91 12.43
C ALA A 25 -0.78 6.63 12.18
N ASP A 26 -1.13 5.48 11.60
CA ASP A 26 -2.53 5.11 11.42
C ASP A 26 -3.19 4.83 12.78
N ASN A 27 -4.48 5.13 12.93
CA ASN A 27 -5.26 4.71 14.10
C ASN A 27 -6.13 3.47 13.81
N VAL A 28 -6.08 2.97 12.59
CA VAL A 28 -6.73 1.73 12.14
C VAL A 28 -5.75 0.77 11.47
N VAL A 29 -6.10 -0.51 11.44
CA VAL A 29 -5.47 -1.53 10.59
C VAL A 29 -6.48 -2.11 9.62
N VAL A 30 -6.01 -2.77 8.56
CA VAL A 30 -6.85 -3.43 7.56
C VAL A 30 -6.82 -4.94 7.76
N ALA A 31 -7.99 -5.57 7.82
CA ALA A 31 -8.12 -7.02 7.87
C ALA A 31 -7.65 -7.65 6.53
N ARG A 32 -6.79 -8.67 6.59
CA ARG A 32 -6.30 -9.43 5.42
C ARG A 32 -7.07 -10.73 5.18
N ALA A 33 -7.89 -11.12 6.15
CA ALA A 33 -8.82 -12.23 6.12
C ALA A 33 -10.04 -11.86 6.98
N ASP A 34 -11.09 -12.68 6.96
CA ASP A 34 -12.21 -12.50 7.90
C ASP A 34 -11.72 -12.69 9.34
N ILE A 35 -12.00 -11.71 10.18
CA ILE A 35 -11.61 -11.70 11.59
C ILE A 35 -12.87 -11.93 12.44
N LEU A 36 -12.81 -12.93 13.31
CA LEU A 36 -13.90 -13.24 14.23
C LEU A 36 -13.82 -12.37 15.50
N PRO A 37 -14.92 -12.19 16.25
CA PRO A 37 -14.87 -11.59 17.58
C PRO A 37 -13.88 -12.32 18.50
N GLY A 38 -13.25 -11.58 19.41
CA GLY A 38 -12.26 -12.13 20.34
C GLY A 38 -10.86 -12.34 19.73
N THR A 39 -10.65 -11.93 18.48
CA THR A 39 -9.35 -12.08 17.81
C THR A 39 -8.40 -10.95 18.23
N PRO A 40 -7.17 -11.27 18.66
CA PRO A 40 -6.18 -10.24 18.98
C PRO A 40 -5.66 -9.58 17.71
N VAL A 41 -5.63 -8.25 17.71
CA VAL A 41 -5.11 -7.39 16.66
C VAL A 41 -4.22 -6.34 17.33
N GLU A 42 -2.90 -6.51 17.22
CA GLU A 42 -1.93 -5.71 17.98
C GLU A 42 -2.20 -5.74 19.50
N ALA A 43 -2.48 -4.58 20.11
CA ALA A 43 -2.78 -4.46 21.54
C ALA A 43 -4.29 -4.46 21.84
N VAL A 44 -5.14 -4.70 20.84
CA VAL A 44 -6.60 -4.70 20.99
C VAL A 44 -7.19 -6.07 20.65
N THR A 45 -8.44 -6.29 21.05
CA THR A 45 -9.21 -7.48 20.73
C THR A 45 -10.49 -7.07 20.01
N THR A 46 -10.84 -7.75 18.92
CA THR A 46 -12.05 -7.41 18.16
C THR A 46 -13.33 -7.70 18.94
N GLY A 47 -14.27 -6.75 18.93
CA GLY A 47 -15.59 -6.93 19.55
C GLY A 47 -16.63 -7.59 18.62
N ALA A 48 -16.41 -7.52 17.31
CA ALA A 48 -17.33 -8.01 16.28
C ALA A 48 -16.57 -8.69 15.13
N ALA A 49 -17.32 -9.38 14.27
CA ALA A 49 -16.76 -9.91 13.03
C ALA A 49 -16.36 -8.76 12.09
N VAL A 50 -15.18 -8.86 11.48
CA VAL A 50 -14.64 -7.87 10.56
C VAL A 50 -14.26 -8.58 9.25
N PRO A 51 -14.96 -8.30 8.13
CA PRO A 51 -14.66 -8.91 6.85
C PRO A 51 -13.26 -8.57 6.32
N ALA A 52 -12.72 -9.43 5.46
CA ALA A 52 -11.47 -9.13 4.74
C ALA A 52 -11.55 -7.78 4.00
N GLY A 53 -10.47 -6.99 4.09
CA GLY A 53 -10.39 -5.64 3.51
C GLY A 53 -10.98 -4.52 4.36
N HIS A 54 -11.74 -4.84 5.41
CA HIS A 54 -12.34 -3.85 6.30
C HIS A 54 -11.35 -3.37 7.37
N LYS A 55 -11.72 -2.31 8.11
CA LYS A 55 -10.82 -1.61 9.04
C LYS A 55 -11.15 -1.94 10.49
N ILE A 56 -10.12 -1.98 11.33
CA ILE A 56 -10.24 -2.19 12.79
C ILE A 56 -9.57 -1.04 13.50
N ALA A 57 -10.26 -0.40 14.45
CA ALA A 57 -9.66 0.65 15.28
C ALA A 57 -8.65 0.04 16.25
N THR A 58 -7.46 0.64 16.35
CA THR A 58 -6.39 0.19 17.27
C THR A 58 -6.23 1.05 18.50
N VAL A 59 -6.94 2.18 18.53
CA VAL A 59 -7.07 3.12 19.65
C VAL A 59 -8.51 3.60 19.68
N ALA A 60 -8.90 4.27 20.77
CA ALA A 60 -10.19 4.96 20.81
C ALA A 60 -10.18 6.15 19.84
N ILE A 61 -11.29 6.36 19.13
CA ILE A 61 -11.48 7.50 18.23
C ILE A 61 -12.80 8.15 18.64
N ALA A 62 -12.75 9.35 19.21
CA ALA A 62 -13.96 10.05 19.64
C ALA A 62 -14.79 10.51 18.44
N GLU A 63 -16.07 10.78 18.66
CA GLU A 63 -16.93 11.36 17.61
C GLU A 63 -16.33 12.66 17.07
N GLY A 64 -16.31 12.81 15.74
CA GLY A 64 -15.69 13.93 15.04
C GLY A 64 -14.17 13.84 14.91
N GLU A 65 -13.50 12.86 15.52
CA GLU A 65 -12.05 12.68 15.36
C GLU A 65 -11.70 12.02 14.02
N PRO A 66 -10.50 12.33 13.47
CA PRO A 66 -10.08 11.80 12.18
C PRO A 66 -9.76 10.30 12.25
N VAL A 67 -10.27 9.54 11.29
CA VAL A 67 -9.82 8.19 10.98
C VAL A 67 -8.63 8.29 10.02
N ARG A 68 -7.47 7.75 10.41
CA ARG A 68 -6.19 7.85 9.68
C ARG A 68 -5.76 6.51 9.11
N LYS A 69 -5.53 6.48 7.80
CA LYS A 69 -4.99 5.34 7.04
C LYS A 69 -3.97 5.85 6.01
N TYR A 70 -2.84 5.16 5.84
CA TYR A 70 -1.71 5.67 5.04
C TYR A 70 -1.11 6.99 5.57
N ASN A 71 -1.26 7.27 6.87
CA ASN A 71 -1.01 8.57 7.50
C ASN A 71 -1.87 9.72 6.93
N GLN A 72 -2.98 9.41 6.26
CA GLN A 72 -3.90 10.40 5.71
C GLN A 72 -5.26 10.30 6.39
N ILE A 73 -5.93 11.43 6.58
CA ILE A 73 -7.31 11.46 7.06
C ILE A 73 -8.20 10.93 5.95
N ILE A 74 -8.86 9.81 6.19
CA ILE A 74 -9.77 9.17 5.23
C ILE A 74 -11.24 9.43 5.55
N GLY A 75 -11.53 10.13 6.63
CA GLY A 75 -12.87 10.38 7.14
C GLY A 75 -12.82 10.71 8.63
N PHE A 76 -13.99 10.88 9.22
CA PHE A 76 -14.15 11.21 10.63
C PHE A 76 -15.13 10.22 11.26
N ALA A 77 -14.91 9.93 12.54
CA ALA A 77 -15.81 9.08 13.29
C ALA A 77 -17.19 9.75 13.42
N SER A 78 -18.24 9.14 12.88
CA SER A 78 -19.61 9.68 12.98
C SER A 78 -20.27 9.39 14.33
N ARG A 79 -19.61 8.59 15.16
CA ARG A 79 -19.89 8.29 16.56
C ARG A 79 -18.59 7.82 17.20
N ALA A 80 -18.49 7.78 18.53
CA ALA A 80 -17.33 7.21 19.20
C ALA A 80 -17.05 5.75 18.74
N ILE A 81 -15.78 5.45 18.49
CA ILE A 81 -15.29 4.14 18.04
C ILE A 81 -14.33 3.61 19.12
N ALA A 82 -14.63 2.44 19.68
CA ALA A 82 -13.79 1.80 20.67
C ALA A 82 -12.61 1.06 20.02
N PRO A 83 -11.48 0.87 20.73
CA PRO A 83 -10.42 -0.01 20.25
C PRO A 83 -10.96 -1.43 19.99
N GLY A 84 -10.63 -2.00 18.83
CA GLY A 84 -11.13 -3.30 18.38
C GLY A 84 -12.41 -3.24 17.55
N ASP A 85 -13.05 -2.07 17.42
CA ASP A 85 -14.26 -1.92 16.63
C ASP A 85 -14.00 -2.01 15.13
N HIS A 86 -15.00 -2.53 14.41
CA HIS A 86 -15.08 -2.48 12.96
C HIS A 86 -15.34 -1.05 12.50
N VAL A 87 -14.44 -0.48 11.69
CA VAL A 87 -14.58 0.86 11.11
C VAL A 87 -15.07 0.79 9.66
N HIS A 88 -16.29 1.26 9.41
CA HIS A 88 -16.93 1.30 8.09
C HIS A 88 -17.88 2.51 7.98
N GLU A 89 -18.59 2.64 6.86
CA GLU A 89 -19.60 3.69 6.59
C GLU A 89 -20.61 3.92 7.73
N HIS A 90 -20.89 2.93 8.56
CA HIS A 90 -21.82 3.06 9.69
C HIS A 90 -21.27 3.90 10.86
N ASN A 91 -19.94 4.05 10.98
CA ASN A 91 -19.28 4.81 12.05
C ASN A 91 -18.13 5.71 11.55
N CYS A 92 -17.86 5.75 10.25
CA CYS A 92 -16.86 6.60 9.61
C CYS A 92 -17.51 7.30 8.41
N ALA A 93 -17.64 8.62 8.51
CA ALA A 93 -18.26 9.45 7.48
C ALA A 93 -17.25 10.43 6.87
N MET A 94 -17.57 10.90 5.67
CA MET A 94 -16.92 12.08 5.11
C MET A 94 -17.52 13.32 5.79
N ALA A 95 -16.68 14.23 6.23
CA ALA A 95 -17.11 15.54 6.69
C ALA A 95 -16.36 16.61 5.87
N ASP A 96 -17.03 17.74 5.63
CA ASP A 96 -16.33 18.93 5.18
C ASP A 96 -15.54 19.47 6.37
N PHE A 97 -14.22 19.45 6.23
CA PHE A 97 -13.31 20.10 7.16
C PHE A 97 -12.49 21.11 6.39
N ALA A 98 -12.11 22.20 7.05
CA ALA A 98 -11.17 23.16 6.50
C ALA A 98 -9.87 22.41 6.18
N ARG A 99 -9.65 22.13 4.89
CA ARG A 99 -8.38 21.59 4.42
C ARG A 99 -7.40 22.74 4.53
N ASP A 100 -6.50 22.66 5.49
CA ASP A 100 -5.28 23.45 5.42
C ASP A 100 -4.64 23.12 4.05
N TYR A 101 -4.31 24.15 3.27
CA TYR A 101 -3.80 24.03 1.90
C TYR A 101 -2.32 23.59 1.93
N ALA A 102 -2.04 22.51 2.67
CA ALA A 102 -0.71 22.00 2.96
C ALA A 102 -0.26 20.95 1.93
N ILE A 103 -0.42 21.28 0.65
CA ILE A 103 -0.07 20.39 -0.46
C ILE A 103 1.42 20.04 -0.36
N GLY A 104 1.71 18.74 -0.26
CA GLY A 104 3.10 18.26 -0.20
C GLY A 104 3.80 18.53 1.14
N GLN A 105 3.07 18.85 2.22
CA GLN A 105 3.69 19.04 3.55
C GLN A 105 4.46 17.80 4.03
N ASP A 106 3.99 16.60 3.67
CA ASP A 106 4.65 15.33 3.96
C ASP A 106 5.56 14.84 2.82
N ALA A 107 5.83 15.67 1.80
CA ALA A 107 6.71 15.29 0.71
C ALA A 107 8.13 15.06 1.24
N ARG A 108 8.67 13.88 0.94
CA ARG A 108 10.04 13.51 1.27
C ARG A 108 10.81 13.33 -0.02
N GLU A 109 12.08 13.73 0.02
CA GLU A 109 12.99 13.45 -1.09
C GLU A 109 13.05 11.94 -1.31
N VAL A 110 12.85 11.54 -2.57
CA VAL A 110 12.94 10.12 -2.94
C VAL A 110 14.42 9.74 -2.87
N ASN A 111 14.75 8.84 -1.95
CA ASN A 111 16.08 8.26 -1.91
C ASN A 111 16.22 7.26 -3.06
N PHE A 112 16.76 7.73 -4.18
CA PHE A 112 17.05 6.88 -5.33
C PHE A 112 18.20 5.94 -5.01
N LEU A 113 18.06 4.68 -5.45
CA LEU A 113 19.17 3.73 -5.43
C LEU A 113 20.37 4.30 -6.19
N ALA A 114 21.58 4.09 -5.64
CA ALA A 114 22.80 4.53 -6.29
C ALA A 114 22.91 3.84 -7.66
N ALA A 115 23.61 4.48 -8.61
CA ALA A 115 23.60 4.04 -10.00
C ALA A 115 23.98 2.56 -10.21
N HIS A 116 24.86 2.03 -9.35
CA HIS A 116 25.36 0.66 -9.37
C HIS A 116 24.41 -0.36 -8.72
N GLU A 117 23.46 0.09 -7.90
CA GLU A 117 22.43 -0.74 -7.27
C GLU A 117 21.16 -0.86 -8.13
N ARG A 118 21.02 0.02 -9.13
CA ARG A 118 19.88 0.01 -10.05
C ARG A 118 19.91 -1.25 -10.90
N ALA A 119 18.80 -1.97 -10.91
CA ALA A 119 18.62 -3.15 -11.75
C ALA A 119 18.86 -2.80 -13.22
N THR A 120 19.53 -3.71 -13.93
CA THR A 120 19.74 -3.62 -15.38
C THR A 120 18.99 -4.76 -16.07
N PHE A 121 18.73 -4.60 -17.37
CA PHE A 121 18.14 -5.66 -18.18
C PHE A 121 18.80 -5.71 -19.55
N GLN A 122 18.76 -6.88 -20.19
CA GLN A 122 19.26 -7.04 -21.56
C GLN A 122 18.24 -6.45 -22.55
N GLY A 123 18.57 -5.32 -23.15
CA GLY A 123 17.68 -4.58 -24.04
C GLY A 123 18.28 -4.30 -25.42
N TYR A 124 17.42 -3.98 -26.38
CA TYR A 124 17.82 -3.66 -27.75
C TYR A 124 18.23 -2.19 -27.86
N ARG A 125 19.55 -1.93 -27.86
CA ARG A 125 20.11 -0.58 -27.99
C ARG A 125 19.86 -0.01 -29.39
N ARG A 126 19.40 1.24 -29.48
CA ARG A 126 19.19 1.97 -30.73
C ARG A 126 20.25 3.05 -30.89
N ALA A 127 20.50 3.48 -32.13
CA ALA A 127 21.51 4.49 -32.45
C ALA A 127 21.27 5.86 -31.76
N ASN A 128 20.00 6.18 -31.45
CA ASN A 128 19.62 7.40 -30.73
C ASN A 128 19.77 7.31 -29.20
N GLY A 129 20.41 6.25 -28.68
CA GLY A 129 20.63 6.05 -27.25
C GLY A 129 19.43 5.48 -26.48
N ARG A 130 18.25 5.35 -27.10
CA ARG A 130 17.10 4.69 -26.48
C ARG A 130 17.25 3.16 -26.49
N VAL A 131 16.60 2.49 -25.55
CA VAL A 131 16.63 1.03 -25.41
C VAL A 131 15.21 0.46 -25.50
N GLY A 132 15.00 -0.53 -26.37
CA GLY A 132 13.74 -1.24 -26.50
C GLY A 132 13.71 -2.52 -25.66
N THR A 133 12.53 -2.89 -25.15
CA THR A 133 12.30 -4.16 -24.42
C THR A 133 11.96 -5.33 -25.36
N ARG A 134 11.64 -5.04 -26.63
CA ARG A 134 11.34 -6.01 -27.69
C ARG A 134 11.93 -5.50 -29.01
N ASN A 135 12.23 -6.42 -29.93
CA ASN A 135 12.71 -6.07 -31.27
C ASN A 135 11.63 -6.38 -32.31
N TYR A 136 10.79 -5.39 -32.58
CA TYR A 136 9.73 -5.50 -33.58
C TYR A 136 10.20 -5.09 -34.97
N LEU A 137 9.68 -5.77 -35.98
CA LEU A 137 9.61 -5.26 -37.34
C LEU A 137 8.26 -4.57 -37.52
N GLY A 138 8.25 -3.25 -37.68
CA GLY A 138 7.05 -2.49 -37.97
C GLY A 138 6.86 -2.35 -39.48
N VAL A 139 5.79 -2.93 -40.02
CA VAL A 139 5.35 -2.67 -41.40
C VAL A 139 4.24 -1.64 -41.33
N LEU A 140 4.44 -0.49 -41.98
CA LEU A 140 3.51 0.64 -41.96
C LEU A 140 3.12 1.02 -43.38
N THR A 141 1.82 1.15 -43.62
CA THR A 141 1.26 1.54 -44.92
C THR A 141 1.00 3.04 -44.91
N SER A 142 1.65 3.80 -45.79
CA SER A 142 1.56 5.27 -45.81
C SER A 142 0.26 5.79 -46.43
N VAL A 143 -0.45 4.95 -47.19
CA VAL A 143 -1.69 5.31 -47.90
C VAL A 143 -2.73 4.20 -47.81
N ASN A 144 -4.01 4.59 -47.88
CA ASN A 144 -5.13 3.65 -47.74
C ASN A 144 -5.11 2.53 -48.78
N CYS A 145 -4.65 2.81 -50.00
CA CYS A 145 -4.53 1.81 -51.07
C CYS A 145 -3.53 0.67 -50.75
N SER A 146 -2.64 0.88 -49.77
CA SER A 146 -1.66 -0.13 -49.32
C SER A 146 -2.08 -0.87 -48.05
N ALA A 147 -3.20 -0.48 -47.42
CA ALA A 147 -3.61 -0.98 -46.10
C ALA A 147 -3.90 -2.50 -46.04
N SER A 148 -4.23 -3.12 -47.17
CA SER A 148 -4.51 -4.56 -47.26
C SER A 148 -3.28 -5.43 -47.58
N ALA A 149 -2.10 -4.82 -47.79
CA ALA A 149 -0.88 -5.53 -48.16
C ALA A 149 0.08 -5.77 -46.97
N ALA A 150 -0.25 -5.25 -45.79
CA ALA A 150 0.53 -5.37 -44.56
C ALA A 150 -0.12 -6.31 -43.55
#